data_AF-A0A1I2XVB3-F1
#
_entry.id   AF-A0A1I2XVB3-F1
#
_cell.length_a   1.000
_cell.length_b   1.000
_cell.length_c   1.000
_cell.angle_alpha   90.00
_cell.angle_beta   90.00
_cell.angle_gamma   90.00
#
_symmetry.space_group_name_H-M   'P 1'
#
loop_
_entity.id
_entity.type
_entity.pdbx_description
1 polymer ?
#
loop_
_entity_poly.entity_id
_entity_poly.type
_entity_poly.pdbx_seq_one_letter_code
_entity_poly.pdbx_strand_id
1 'polypeptide(L)' 'MLKSLFEVTLMNIEAIIEKNKEEIYKLKQQLEATSDSREKRILKRRLAQLQIEQLKYLNKLG' A
#
# COMPACT_ATOMS: atom_id res chain seq x y z
N MET A 1 2.52 -9.69 29.90
CA MET A 1 3.82 -9.50 29.24
C MET A 1 3.71 -8.27 28.35
N LEU A 2 4.47 -7.19 28.64
CA LEU A 2 4.54 -6.05 27.72
C LEU A 2 5.41 -6.45 26.53
N LYS A 3 4.85 -6.32 25.32
CA LYS A 3 5.65 -6.38 24.09
C LYS A 3 6.64 -5.22 24.07
N SER A 4 7.82 -5.44 23.51
CA SER A 4 8.81 -4.36 23.40
C SER A 4 8.29 -3.27 22.44
N LEU A 5 8.70 -2.01 22.65
CA LEU A 5 8.35 -0.91 21.74
C LEU A 5 8.77 -1.21 20.29
N PHE A 6 9.87 -1.95 20.14
CA PHE A 6 10.37 -2.42 18.85
C PHE A 6 9.39 -3.39 18.18
N GLU A 7 8.91 -4.42 18.89
CA GLU A 7 7.92 -5.39 18.38
C GLU A 7 6.61 -4.70 17.97
N VAL A 8 6.11 -3.75 18.77
CA VAL A 8 4.90 -2.98 18.43
C VAL A 8 5.10 -2.17 17.15
N THR A 9 6.27 -1.55 17.00
CA THR A 9 6.60 -0.75 15.81
C THR A 9 6.70 -1.64 14.56
N LEU A 10 7.33 -2.81 14.69
CA LEU A 10 7.46 -3.79 13.62
C LEU A 10 6.08 -4.29 13.16
N MET A 11 5.23 -4.72 14.10
CA MET A 11 3.86 -5.15 13.82
C MET A 11 3.04 -4.06 13.10
N ASN A 12 3.21 -2.80 13.48
CA ASN A 12 2.53 -1.68 12.82
C ASN A 12 3.02 -1.49 11.38
N ILE A 13 4.32 -1.64 11.11
CA ILE A 13 4.88 -1.54 9.76
C ILE A 13 4.35 -2.68 8.88
N GLU A 14 4.33 -3.90 9.39
CA GLU A 14 3.79 -5.07 8.69
C GLU A 14 2.30 -4.89 8.36
N ALA A 15 1.49 -4.42 9.32
CA ALA A 15 0.08 -4.16 9.09
C ALA A 15 -0.17 -3.10 8.00
N ILE A 16 0.66 -2.04 7.96
CA ILE A 16 0.58 -1.02 6.91
C ILE A 16 0.95 -1.62 5.54
N ILE A 17 1.97 -2.48 5.48
CA ILE A 17 2.37 -3.15 4.24
C ILE A 17 1.24 -4.04 3.71
N GLU A 18 0.60 -4.84 4.55
CA GLU A 18 -0.53 -5.69 4.14
C GLU A 18 -1.71 -4.86 3.63
N LYS A 19 -2.08 -3.80 4.35
CA LYS A 19 -3.12 -2.87 3.88
C LYS A 19 -2.77 -2.27 2.52
N ASN A 20 -1.51 -1.88 2.31
CA ASN A 20 -1.07 -1.33 1.03
C ASN A 20 -1.12 -2.39 -0.10
N LYS A 21 -0.79 -3.66 0.18
CA LYS A 21 -0.93 -4.76 -0.80
C LYS A 21 -2.39 -4.91 -1.24
N GLU A 22 -3.32 -4.94 -0.29
CA GLU A 22 -4.75 -5.06 -0.58
C GLU A 22 -5.26 -3.91 -1.45
N GLU A 23 -4.90 -2.67 -1.11
CA GLU A 23 -5.36 -1.50 -1.86
C GLU A 23 -4.71 -1.40 -3.25
N ILE A 24 -3.44 -1.77 -3.38
CA ILE A 24 -2.77 -1.91 -4.68
C ILE A 24 -3.50 -2.95 -5.55
N TYR A 25 -3.89 -4.09 -4.98
CA TYR A 25 -4.62 -5.13 -5.69
C TYR A 25 -5.99 -4.62 -6.18
N LYS A 26 -6.78 -3.97 -5.31
CA LYS A 26 -8.07 -3.37 -5.69
C LYS A 26 -7.93 -2.32 -6.78
N LEU A 27 -6.92 -1.44 -6.70
CA LEU A 27 -6.68 -0.42 -7.72
C LEU A 27 -6.29 -1.00 -9.08
N LYS A 28 -5.54 -2.11 -9.11
CA LYS A 28 -5.24 -2.82 -10.36
C LYS A 28 -6.51 -3.37 -11.00
N GLN A 29 -7.38 -4.01 -10.22
CA GLN A 29 -8.67 -4.50 -10.72
C GLN A 29 -9.54 -3.36 -11.26
N GLN A 30 -9.61 -2.23 -10.55
CA GLN A 30 -10.36 -1.06 -11.00
C GLN A 30 -9.78 -0.50 -12.32
N LEU A 31 -8.45 -0.43 -12.46
CA LEU A 31 -7.80 0.05 -13.69
C LEU A 31 -8.08 -0.82 -14.92
N GLU A 32 -8.24 -2.13 -14.71
CA GLU A 32 -8.61 -3.08 -15.75
C GLU A 32 -10.09 -2.94 -16.13
N ALA A 33 -10.96 -2.71 -15.15
CA ALA A 33 -12.40 -2.56 -15.35
C ALA A 33 -12.83 -1.18 -15.90
N THR A 34 -12.06 -0.12 -15.61
CA THR A 34 -12.41 1.25 -16.01
C THR A 34 -12.07 1.54 -17.47
N SER A 35 -13.08 1.95 -18.25
CA SER A 35 -12.96 2.44 -19.63
C SER A 35 -12.82 3.98 -19.72
N ASP A 36 -13.18 4.71 -18.66
CA ASP A 36 -13.01 6.18 -18.60
C ASP A 36 -11.52 6.56 -18.49
N SER A 37 -11.03 7.31 -19.48
CA SER A 37 -9.62 7.76 -19.54
C SER A 37 -9.20 8.69 -18.41
N ARG A 38 -10.10 9.53 -17.90
CA ARG A 38 -9.86 10.45 -16.78
C ARG A 38 -9.79 9.68 -15.47
N GLU A 39 -10.75 8.80 -15.23
CA GLU A 39 -10.78 7.96 -14.05
C GLU A 39 -9.55 7.03 -14.02
N LYS A 40 -9.21 6.41 -15.15
CA LYS A 40 -7.99 5.59 -15.29
C LYS A 40 -6.72 6.37 -14.94
N ARG A 41 -6.63 7.66 -15.31
CA ARG A 41 -5.49 8.52 -14.94
C ARG A 41 -5.42 8.77 -13.44
N ILE A 42 -6.56 8.98 -12.79
CA ILE A 42 -6.66 9.18 -11.33
C ILE A 42 -6.23 7.90 -10.61
N LEU A 43 -6.79 6.75 -11.01
CA LEU A 43 -6.46 5.44 -10.45
C LEU A 43 -4.97 5.11 -10.60
N LYS A 44 -4.36 5.41 -11.76
CA LYS A 44 -2.90 5.23 -11.98
C LYS A 44 -2.06 6.07 -11.02
N ARG A 45 -2.44 7.33 -10.79
CA ARG A 45 -1.73 8.22 -9.86
C ARG A 45 -1.82 7.69 -8.43
N ARG A 46 -3.01 7.25 -8.02
CA ARG A 46 -3.24 6.67 -6.69
C ARG A 46 -2.46 5.37 -6.48
N LEU A 47 -2.42 4.52 -7.50
CA LEU A 47 -1.63 3.29 -7.50
C LEU A 47 -0.13 3.59 -7.32
N ALA A 48 0.41 4.55 -8.06
CA ALA A 48 1.81 4.95 -7.93
C ALA A 48 2.13 5.50 -6.54
N GLN A 49 1.25 6.31 -5.97
CA GLN A 49 1.42 6.82 -4.60
C GLN A 49 1.48 5.70 -3.57
N LEU A 50 0.55 4.74 -3.64
CA LEU A 50 0.55 3.58 -2.72
C LEU A 50 1.78 2.69 -2.90
N GLN A 51 2.24 2.49 -4.14
CA GLN A 51 3.47 1.74 -4.39
C GLN A 51 4.71 2.44 -3.79
N ILE A 52 4.82 3.76 -3.94
CA ILE A 52 5.88 4.56 -3.31
C ILE A 52 5.80 4.45 -1.78
N GLU A 53 4.60 4.56 -1.22
CA GLU A 53 4.38 4.41 0.22
C GLU A 53 4.80 3.02 0.72
N GLN A 54 4.37 1.97 0.03
CA GLN A 54 4.75 0.60 0.32
C GLN A 54 6.28 0.41 0.31
N LEU A 55 6.99 0.95 -0.68
CA LEU A 55 8.45 0.91 -0.74
C LEU A 55 9.09 1.60 0.48
N LYS A 56 8.54 2.75 0.92
CA LYS A 56 9.04 3.43 2.13
C LYS A 56 8.90 2.57 3.39
N TYR A 57 7.83 1.77 3.49
CA TYR A 57 7.63 0.88 4.64
C TYR A 57 8.47 -0.40 4.53
N LEU A 58 8.62 -0.96 3.33
CA LEU A 58 9.52 -2.10 3.09
C LEU A 58 10.97 -1.75 3.44
N ASN A 59 11.45 -0.57 3.04
CA ASN A 59 12.79 -0.10 3.39
C ASN A 59 13.00 0.12 4.91
N LYS A 60 11.92 0.16 5.71
CA LYS A 60 12.02 0.21 7.18
C LYS A 60 12.13 -1.17 7.82
N LEU A 61 11.85 -2.24 7.06
CA LEU A 61 11.97 -3.63 7.53
C LEU A 61 13.36 -4.22 7.31
N GLY A 62 14.16 -3.68 6.38
CA GLY A 62 15.52 -4.16 6.07
C GLY A 62 16.03 -3.64 4.75
#